data_AF-A0A7W9W2I3-F1
#
_entry.id   AF-A0A7W9W2I3-F1
#
_cell.length_a   1.000
_cell.length_b   1.000
_cell.length_c   1.000
_cell.angle_alpha   90.00
_cell.angle_beta   90.00
_cell.angle_gamma   90.00
#
_symmetry.space_group_name_H-M   'P 1'
#
loop_
_entity.id
_entity.type
_entity.pdbx_description
1 polymer ?
#
loop_
_entity_poly.entity_id
_entity_poly.type
_entity_poly.pdbx_seq_one_letter_code
_entity_poly.pdbx_strand_id
1 'polypeptide(L)'
;MSLRKPKDKELESYIENHIEEAIEKEWIQVYLQTNIRGLSKRVCGAEALSRWIDPVYGMISPGEFIPVLEKKRKIHLLDRYVMETICRELGERRRRGQFIVPISMNFSRLDFDVPKLLQEMEKIMERNSLPRNYLHIEITESAVMENEAYMKDTVRELHTLGYKVWMDDFGSGYSSLNLLKEFEFDTFKIDMRFLSDMGKKSLIIISSILYMAKEIGIHTVAEGVETEEQYRFLKVAGCERMQGYYFARPEPMKEWFASTKENCEMETEEDCYLYDEIGFVNIISPIPFDLERSDSSPSIHGFETGQPVAVMSEMDGVLKHLNFTKPYRKNLLELGYEGTHQFQDLLNDRSILFTDKMRDIMDVAKESGRIEAMDFLSGGRHCQFQTRLVARKGEKNIFLVRLDILSNIRRFQKNKEFQEALSPLYTVYDMVFVFDLKQNILNPVYVNEIYEGVHESSNLRGEIEKFVENKVYPKDKKACWQFLNPDTMAERVECAENDFLLAYFRSKNRKNEYVWKRFVLIRSHERSKQDRVIFGIHTLNMEKVSMMHKED
;
A
#
# COMPACT_ATOMS: atom_id res chain seq x y z
N MET A 1 31.72 28.57 -30.20
CA MET A 1 32.45 29.67 -29.53
C MET A 1 31.62 30.94 -29.71
N SER A 2 30.65 31.17 -28.81
CA SER A 2 29.71 32.29 -28.89
C SER A 2 30.25 33.47 -28.07
N LEU A 3 30.34 34.64 -28.68
CA LEU A 3 30.76 35.89 -28.04
C LEU A 3 29.70 36.30 -27.00
N ARG A 4 29.93 35.97 -25.71
CA ARG A 4 29.12 36.45 -24.57
C ARG A 4 29.15 37.99 -24.52
N LYS A 5 28.02 38.63 -24.21
CA LYS A 5 27.88 40.09 -24.23
C LYS A 5 28.72 40.72 -23.09
N PRO A 6 29.15 41.99 -23.21
CA PRO A 6 29.94 42.68 -22.18
C PRO A 6 29.29 42.67 -20.79
N LYS A 7 27.95 42.77 -20.74
CA LYS A 7 27.13 42.73 -19.52
C LYS A 7 27.26 41.42 -18.73
N ASP A 8 27.49 40.30 -19.40
CA ASP A 8 27.58 38.99 -18.74
C ASP A 8 28.88 38.87 -17.94
N LYS A 9 30.00 39.43 -18.44
CA LYS A 9 31.29 39.36 -17.74
C LYS A 9 31.36 40.23 -16.50
N GLU A 10 30.71 41.41 -16.53
CA GLU A 10 30.63 42.28 -15.35
C GLU A 10 29.84 41.61 -14.23
N LEU A 11 28.70 40.99 -14.56
CA LEU A 11 27.90 40.24 -13.59
C LEU A 11 28.64 39.01 -13.06
N GLU A 12 29.32 38.22 -13.92
CA GLU A 12 30.15 37.09 -13.47
C GLU A 12 31.22 37.55 -12.46
N SER A 13 31.92 38.65 -12.76
CA SER A 13 32.94 39.21 -11.87
C SER A 13 32.35 39.79 -10.59
N TYR A 14 31.14 40.35 -10.65
CA TYR A 14 30.44 40.85 -9.47
C TYR A 14 30.11 39.68 -8.52
N ILE A 15 29.45 38.64 -9.04
CA ILE A 15 29.05 37.43 -8.28
C ILE A 15 30.24 36.79 -7.58
N GLU A 16 31.35 36.59 -8.29
CA GLU A 16 32.56 35.98 -7.74
C GLU A 16 33.12 36.74 -6.52
N ASN A 17 33.05 38.06 -6.55
CA ASN A 17 33.68 38.93 -5.54
C ASN A 17 32.75 39.29 -4.39
N HIS A 18 31.42 39.15 -4.55
CA HIS A 18 30.44 39.62 -3.55
C HIS A 18 29.68 38.49 -2.85
N ILE A 19 29.96 37.21 -3.13
CA ILE A 19 29.23 36.09 -2.48
C ILE A 19 29.38 36.08 -0.94
N GLU A 20 30.57 36.38 -0.41
CA GLU A 20 30.79 36.43 1.04
C GLU A 20 30.05 37.62 1.68
N GLU A 21 30.06 38.78 1.01
CA GLU A 21 29.29 39.95 1.44
C GLU A 21 27.78 39.66 1.38
N ALA A 22 27.30 39.03 0.31
CA ALA A 22 25.90 38.67 0.16
C ALA A 22 25.42 37.70 1.25
N ILE A 23 26.30 36.80 1.70
CA ILE A 23 26.05 35.93 2.86
C ILE A 23 26.03 36.75 4.16
N GLU A 24 27.03 37.59 4.40
CA GLU A 24 27.12 38.43 5.62
C GLU A 24 25.93 39.37 5.76
N LYS A 25 25.46 39.96 4.66
CA LYS A 25 24.35 40.91 4.61
C LYS A 25 22.98 40.26 4.41
N GLU A 26 22.90 38.93 4.43
CA GLU A 26 21.67 38.14 4.24
C GLU A 26 20.93 38.46 2.91
N TRP A 27 21.68 38.82 1.86
CA TRP A 27 21.13 39.00 0.50
C TRP A 27 20.82 37.66 -0.16
N ILE A 28 21.48 36.59 0.26
CA ILE A 28 21.08 35.23 -0.09
C ILE A 28 19.90 34.82 0.80
N GLN A 29 18.74 34.63 0.17
CA GLN A 29 17.53 34.16 0.80
C GLN A 29 17.24 32.71 0.44
N VAL A 30 16.85 31.92 1.43
CA VAL A 30 16.40 30.53 1.25
C VAL A 30 14.90 30.53 1.00
N TYR A 31 14.50 30.03 -0.16
CA TYR A 31 13.12 29.75 -0.51
C TYR A 31 12.86 28.25 -0.33
N LEU A 32 11.64 27.88 0.01
CA LEU A 32 11.20 26.49 0.11
C LEU A 32 10.14 26.22 -0.93
N GLN A 33 10.30 25.14 -1.68
CA GLN A 33 9.29 24.62 -2.59
C GLN A 33 8.67 23.35 -2.00
N THR A 34 7.35 23.32 -1.86
CA THR A 34 6.63 22.25 -1.17
C THR A 34 6.68 20.93 -1.94
N ASN A 35 7.03 19.84 -1.24
CA ASN A 35 6.80 18.47 -1.68
C ASN A 35 5.48 17.94 -1.12
N ILE A 36 4.58 17.51 -2.01
CA ILE A 36 3.26 16.99 -1.67
C ILE A 36 3.25 15.47 -1.85
N ARG A 37 2.65 14.76 -0.90
CA ARG A 37 2.40 13.33 -1.04
C ARG A 37 1.27 13.06 -2.03
N GLY A 38 1.52 12.22 -3.03
CA GLY A 38 0.54 11.87 -4.07
C GLY A 38 -0.75 11.26 -3.52
N LEU A 39 -0.65 10.41 -2.50
CA LEU A 39 -1.81 9.71 -1.93
C LEU A 39 -2.69 10.62 -1.06
N SER A 40 -2.08 11.35 -0.13
CA SER A 40 -2.76 12.14 0.90
C SER A 40 -3.00 13.61 0.48
N LYS A 41 -2.25 14.10 -0.51
CA LYS A 41 -2.17 15.52 -0.88
C LYS A 41 -1.66 16.43 0.26
N ARG A 42 -0.98 15.86 1.25
CA ARG A 42 -0.40 16.55 2.41
C ARG A 42 1.06 16.94 2.14
N VAL A 43 1.55 17.96 2.84
CA VAL A 43 2.95 18.39 2.79
C VAL A 43 3.82 17.33 3.46
N CYS A 44 4.76 16.76 2.71
CA CYS A 44 5.65 15.69 3.18
C CYS A 44 7.13 16.10 3.23
N GLY A 45 7.46 17.29 2.72
CA GLY A 45 8.81 17.85 2.70
C GLY A 45 8.85 19.18 1.95
N ALA A 46 10.04 19.72 1.78
CA ALA A 46 10.28 20.84 0.88
C ALA A 46 11.69 20.77 0.29
N GLU A 47 11.89 21.37 -0.88
CA GLU A 47 13.22 21.60 -1.45
C GLU A 47 13.69 23.02 -1.14
N ALA A 48 14.94 23.16 -0.71
CA ALA A 48 15.57 24.45 -0.49
C ALA A 48 16.16 25.01 -1.78
N LEU A 49 15.76 26.25 -2.10
CA LEU A 49 16.17 26.96 -3.30
C LEU A 49 16.75 28.32 -2.93
N SER A 50 17.97 28.60 -3.40
CA SER A 50 18.63 29.88 -3.16
C SER A 50 18.07 30.98 -4.06
N ARG A 51 17.95 32.21 -3.54
CA ARG A 51 17.65 33.43 -4.31
C ARG A 51 18.58 34.54 -3.85
N TRP A 52 19.27 35.21 -4.78
CA TRP A 52 20.16 36.32 -4.44
C TRP A 52 19.41 37.64 -4.67
N ILE A 53 19.02 38.30 -3.59
CA ILE A 53 18.32 39.58 -3.59
C ILE A 53 19.34 40.70 -3.40
N ASP A 54 19.94 41.13 -4.50
CA ASP A 54 21.04 42.08 -4.52
C ASP A 54 20.54 43.54 -4.49
N PRO A 55 21.17 44.45 -3.72
CA PRO A 55 20.77 45.85 -3.69
C PRO A 55 21.05 46.62 -4.99
N VAL A 56 21.99 46.16 -5.82
CA VAL A 56 22.39 46.83 -7.07
C VAL A 56 21.71 46.19 -8.27
N TYR A 57 21.76 44.86 -8.36
CA TYR A 57 21.27 44.09 -9.51
C TYR A 57 19.83 43.60 -9.35
N GLY A 58 19.21 43.79 -8.19
CA GLY A 58 17.91 43.21 -7.87
C GLY A 58 18.02 41.69 -7.69
N MET A 59 17.00 40.94 -8.09
CA MET A 59 17.05 39.47 -7.98
C MET A 59 17.98 38.89 -9.06
N ILE A 60 19.14 38.36 -8.66
CA ILE A 60 20.02 37.57 -9.52
C ILE A 60 19.54 36.12 -9.49
N SER A 61 19.23 35.55 -10.65
CA SER A 61 18.62 34.21 -10.71
C SER A 61 19.63 33.10 -10.42
N PRO A 62 19.21 31.94 -9.88
CA PRO A 62 20.10 30.79 -9.64
C PRO A 62 20.87 30.35 -10.89
N GLY A 63 20.23 30.37 -12.05
CA GLY A 63 20.85 30.04 -13.33
C GLY A 63 21.95 31.03 -13.77
N GLU A 64 22.01 32.22 -13.16
CA GLU A 64 23.07 33.20 -13.40
C GLU A 64 24.23 33.06 -12.41
N PHE A 65 23.95 32.87 -11.11
CA PHE A 65 25.02 32.86 -10.10
C PHE A 65 25.60 31.48 -9.78
N ILE A 66 24.81 30.40 -9.79
CA ILE A 66 25.31 29.05 -9.47
C ILE A 66 26.43 28.63 -10.45
N PRO A 67 26.26 28.73 -11.79
CA PRO A 67 27.32 28.33 -12.72
C PRO A 67 28.61 29.14 -12.56
N VAL A 68 28.49 30.40 -12.10
CA VAL A 68 29.64 31.27 -11.83
C VAL A 68 30.37 30.80 -10.57
N LEU A 69 29.64 30.54 -9.50
CA LEU A 69 30.22 30.02 -8.25
C LEU A 69 30.88 28.65 -8.46
N GLU A 70 30.28 27.77 -9.25
CA GLU A 70 30.90 26.48 -9.61
C GLU A 70 32.18 26.66 -10.43
N LYS A 71 32.12 27.46 -11.51
CA LYS A 71 33.29 27.79 -12.35
C LYS A 71 34.44 28.39 -11.54
N LYS A 72 34.12 29.12 -10.46
CA LYS A 72 35.08 29.75 -9.55
C LYS A 72 35.38 28.94 -8.29
N ARG A 73 34.83 27.72 -8.18
CA ARG A 73 34.98 26.81 -7.03
C ARG A 73 34.59 27.44 -5.68
N LYS A 74 33.60 28.34 -5.69
CA LYS A 74 33.05 29.03 -4.51
C LYS A 74 31.64 28.56 -4.14
N ILE A 75 31.09 27.56 -4.82
CA ILE A 75 29.72 27.07 -4.59
C ILE A 75 29.51 26.57 -3.14
N HIS A 76 30.51 25.89 -2.57
CA HIS A 76 30.51 25.46 -1.17
C HIS A 76 30.24 26.56 -0.13
N LEU A 77 30.54 27.83 -0.44
CA LEU A 77 30.22 28.95 0.45
C LEU A 77 28.70 29.17 0.53
N LEU A 78 28.03 29.11 -0.62
CA LEU A 78 26.59 29.22 -0.72
C LEU A 78 25.94 28.02 -0.02
N ASP A 79 26.38 26.81 -0.34
CA ASP A 79 25.72 25.60 0.11
C ASP A 79 25.89 25.40 1.62
N ARG A 80 27.07 25.73 2.17
CA ARG A 80 27.25 25.79 3.61
C ARG A 80 26.30 26.80 4.27
N TYR A 81 26.18 28.01 3.72
CA TYR A 81 25.27 29.02 4.28
C TYR A 81 23.81 28.57 4.27
N VAL A 82 23.35 27.97 3.18
CA VAL A 82 21.98 27.45 3.03
C VAL A 82 21.73 26.32 4.02
N MET A 83 22.63 25.34 4.12
CA MET A 83 22.55 24.25 5.09
C MET A 83 22.52 24.77 6.53
N GLU A 84 23.43 25.69 6.91
CA GLU A 84 23.44 26.28 8.25
C GLU A 84 22.12 27.00 8.57
N THR A 85 21.55 27.70 7.59
CA THR A 85 20.28 28.41 7.71
C THR A 85 19.10 27.46 7.92
N ILE A 86 19.01 26.40 7.12
CA ILE A 86 17.96 25.37 7.22
C ILE A 86 18.04 24.63 8.54
N CYS A 87 19.21 24.10 8.89
CA CYS A 87 19.39 23.32 10.10
C CYS A 87 19.13 24.15 11.37
N ARG A 88 19.48 25.44 11.36
CA ARG A 88 19.15 26.36 12.45
C ARG A 88 17.63 26.54 12.60
N GLU A 89 16.93 26.82 11.50
CA GLU A 89 15.46 27.01 11.53
C GLU A 89 14.75 25.74 11.99
N LEU A 90 15.09 24.57 11.42
CA LEU A 90 14.52 23.29 11.81
C LEU A 90 14.81 22.94 13.28
N GLY A 91 16.05 23.16 13.74
CA GLY A 91 16.45 22.93 15.12
C GLY A 91 15.69 23.82 16.11
N GLU A 92 15.51 25.11 15.80
CA GLU A 92 14.72 26.03 16.62
C GLU A 92 13.24 25.62 16.70
N ARG A 93 12.64 25.27 15.57
CA ARG A 93 11.25 24.80 15.51
C ARG A 93 11.05 23.54 16.32
N ARG A 94 11.94 22.56 16.15
CA ARG A 94 11.91 21.31 16.91
C ARG A 94 11.97 21.56 18.41
N ARG A 95 12.88 22.44 18.87
CA ARG A 95 12.99 22.82 20.30
C ARG A 95 11.74 23.51 20.83
N ARG A 96 11.01 24.25 19.99
CA ARG A 96 9.72 24.89 20.34
C ARG A 96 8.52 23.94 20.23
N GLY A 97 8.74 22.66 19.92
CA GLY A 97 7.66 21.71 19.67
C GLY A 97 6.81 22.06 18.45
N GLN A 98 7.35 22.90 17.54
CA GLN A 98 6.71 23.25 16.29
C GLN A 98 6.94 22.12 15.29
N PHE A 99 5.99 21.94 14.39
CA PHE A 99 6.12 20.95 13.33
C PHE A 99 7.34 21.28 12.45
N ILE A 100 7.92 20.23 11.89
CA ILE A 100 9.00 20.28 10.91
C ILE A 100 8.80 19.14 9.92
N VAL A 101 9.24 19.34 8.69
CA VAL A 101 9.32 18.30 7.65
C VAL A 101 10.76 18.22 7.13
N PRO A 102 11.16 17.09 6.53
CA PRO A 102 12.46 17.01 5.87
C PRO A 102 12.61 18.07 4.78
N ILE A 103 13.79 18.67 4.70
CA ILE A 103 14.16 19.62 3.65
C ILE A 103 15.26 18.99 2.80
N SER A 104 15.04 18.95 1.49
CA SER A 104 16.05 18.52 0.53
C SER A 104 16.87 19.70 0.03
N MET A 105 18.13 19.44 -0.32
CA MET A 105 19.07 20.47 -0.74
C MET A 105 20.02 19.90 -1.80
N ASN A 106 20.23 20.67 -2.86
CA ASN A 106 21.20 20.38 -3.91
C ASN A 106 22.64 20.58 -3.43
N PHE A 107 23.49 19.62 -3.74
CA PHE A 107 24.94 19.69 -3.57
C PHE A 107 25.63 19.50 -4.92
N SER A 108 26.53 20.42 -5.26
CA SER A 108 27.40 20.29 -6.41
C SER A 108 28.47 19.24 -6.15
N ARG A 109 29.02 18.65 -7.23
CA ARG A 109 30.19 17.77 -7.12
C ARG A 109 31.36 18.46 -6.40
N LEU A 110 31.50 19.77 -6.63
CA LEU A 110 32.58 20.57 -6.07
C LEU A 110 32.52 20.70 -4.54
N ASP A 111 31.35 20.50 -3.93
CA ASP A 111 31.24 20.52 -2.48
C ASP A 111 31.94 19.32 -1.87
N PHE A 112 31.82 18.14 -2.50
CA PHE A 112 32.49 16.94 -2.04
C PHE A 112 34.01 17.02 -2.22
N ASP A 113 34.51 17.83 -3.16
CA ASP A 113 35.95 18.11 -3.27
C ASP A 113 36.49 18.93 -2.07
N VAL A 114 35.62 19.56 -1.26
CA VAL A 114 36.03 20.33 -0.08
C VAL A 114 36.49 19.39 1.04
N PRO A 115 37.73 19.54 1.55
CA PRO A 115 38.23 18.70 2.62
C PRO A 115 37.32 18.75 3.85
N LYS A 116 36.87 17.58 4.31
CA LYS A 116 36.08 17.39 5.54
C LYS A 116 34.66 17.96 5.49
N LEU A 117 34.05 18.15 4.30
CA LEU A 117 32.64 18.56 4.17
C LEU A 117 31.71 17.76 5.11
N LEU A 118 31.79 16.44 5.07
CA LEU A 118 30.93 15.57 5.89
C LEU A 118 31.09 15.83 7.40
N GLN A 119 32.30 16.13 7.86
CA GLN A 119 32.54 16.51 9.26
C GLN A 119 31.92 17.87 9.60
N GLU A 120 31.90 18.81 8.65
CA GLU A 120 31.22 20.09 8.83
C GLU A 120 29.70 19.92 8.87
N MET A 121 29.15 19.09 7.97
CA MET A 121 27.72 18.74 7.97
C MET A 121 27.29 18.15 9.32
N GLU A 122 28.03 17.18 9.84
CA GLU A 122 27.75 16.55 11.12
C GLU A 122 27.80 17.55 12.29
N LYS A 123 28.80 18.45 12.32
CA LYS A 123 28.84 19.54 13.32
C LYS A 123 27.61 20.43 13.27
N ILE A 124 27.11 20.74 12.07
CA ILE A 124 25.92 21.58 11.90
C ILE A 124 24.67 20.85 12.39
N MET A 125 24.53 19.56 12.09
CA MET A 125 23.42 18.73 12.57
C MET A 125 23.43 18.59 14.09
N GLU A 126 24.59 18.27 14.68
CA GLU A 126 24.77 18.13 16.12
C GLU A 126 24.48 19.43 16.87
N ARG A 127 25.04 20.55 16.41
CA ARG A 127 24.81 21.89 16.99
C ARG A 127 23.32 22.25 17.05
N ASN A 128 22.53 21.77 16.09
CA ASN A 128 21.11 22.02 16.03
C ASN A 128 20.24 20.91 16.63
N SER A 129 20.86 19.82 17.09
CA SER A 129 20.18 18.61 17.58
C SER A 129 19.15 18.07 16.58
N LEU A 130 19.53 18.08 15.28
CA LEU A 130 18.68 17.66 14.18
C LEU A 130 19.01 16.22 13.77
N PRO A 131 18.01 15.33 13.63
CA PRO A 131 18.23 13.99 13.09
C PRO A 131 18.58 14.07 11.59
N ARG A 132 19.41 13.16 11.09
CA ARG A 132 19.96 13.23 9.72
C ARG A 132 18.88 13.07 8.64
N ASN A 133 17.79 12.36 8.93
CA ASN A 133 16.64 12.20 8.04
C ASN A 133 15.80 13.48 7.84
N TYR A 134 16.15 14.61 8.44
CA TYR A 134 15.52 15.92 8.14
C TYR A 134 16.27 16.74 7.09
N LEU A 135 17.46 16.32 6.68
CA LEU A 135 18.20 16.90 5.57
C LEU A 135 18.41 15.83 4.51
N HIS A 136 17.79 16.00 3.34
CA HIS A 136 18.01 15.12 2.20
C HIS A 136 19.01 15.75 1.24
N ILE A 137 19.97 14.96 0.76
CA ILE A 137 21.06 15.44 -0.08
C ILE A 137 20.71 15.10 -1.52
N GLU A 138 20.52 16.12 -2.35
CA GLU A 138 20.25 15.96 -3.78
C GLU A 138 21.56 16.09 -4.56
N ILE A 139 21.82 15.15 -5.47
CA ILE A 139 22.99 15.12 -6.32
C ILE A 139 22.53 14.87 -7.76
N THR A 140 23.01 15.66 -8.71
CA THR A 140 22.64 15.51 -10.13
C THR A 140 23.32 14.32 -10.79
N GLU A 141 22.72 13.76 -11.84
CA GLU A 141 23.32 12.67 -12.64
C GLU A 141 24.73 13.02 -13.16
N SER A 142 24.93 14.28 -13.58
CA SER A 142 26.20 14.74 -14.12
C SER A 142 27.30 14.79 -13.05
N ALA A 143 26.97 15.21 -11.82
CA ALA A 143 27.92 15.25 -10.71
C ALA A 143 28.46 13.85 -10.37
N VAL A 144 27.62 12.83 -10.45
CA VAL A 144 28.01 11.44 -10.21
C VAL A 144 28.94 10.92 -11.31
N MET A 145 28.61 11.22 -12.57
CA MET A 145 29.35 10.76 -13.75
C MET A 145 30.77 11.31 -13.87
N GLU A 146 31.02 12.52 -13.38
CA GLU A 146 32.35 13.14 -13.45
C GLU A 146 33.43 12.38 -12.66
N ASN A 147 33.06 11.75 -11.53
CA ASN A 147 33.99 10.94 -10.72
C ASN A 147 33.25 9.83 -9.97
N GLU A 148 32.84 8.80 -10.72
CA GLU A 148 31.96 7.73 -10.24
C GLU A 148 32.49 7.02 -8.98
N ALA A 149 33.76 6.62 -8.97
CA ALA A 149 34.33 5.87 -7.84
C ALA A 149 34.31 6.68 -6.54
N TYR A 150 34.70 7.96 -6.61
CA TYR A 150 34.71 8.85 -5.46
C TYR A 150 33.30 9.15 -4.95
N MET A 151 32.36 9.40 -5.87
CA MET A 151 30.97 9.68 -5.51
C MET A 151 30.30 8.46 -4.90
N LYS A 152 30.63 7.25 -5.35
CA LYS A 152 30.10 6.00 -4.80
C LYS A 152 30.49 5.81 -3.32
N ASP A 153 31.75 6.06 -2.99
CA ASP A 153 32.22 5.99 -1.60
C ASP A 153 31.61 7.11 -0.74
N THR A 154 31.47 8.31 -1.30
CA THR A 154 30.82 9.45 -0.63
C THR A 154 29.36 9.15 -0.29
N VAL A 155 28.60 8.60 -1.23
CA VAL A 155 27.19 8.21 -1.01
C VAL A 155 27.07 7.16 0.09
N ARG A 156 27.95 6.14 0.09
CA ARG A 156 27.98 5.12 1.16
C ARG A 156 28.30 5.71 2.54
N GLU A 157 29.22 6.67 2.59
CA GLU A 157 29.55 7.36 3.84
C GLU A 157 28.35 8.17 4.35
N LEU A 158 27.64 8.88 3.47
CA LEU A 158 26.40 9.59 3.80
C LEU A 158 25.32 8.67 4.37
N HIS A 159 25.11 7.48 3.77
CA HIS A 159 24.18 6.49 4.33
C HIS A 159 24.61 5.95 5.68
N THR A 160 25.91 5.73 5.87
CA THR A 160 26.48 5.27 7.15
C THR A 160 26.22 6.29 8.26
N LEU A 161 26.22 7.58 7.93
CA LEU A 161 25.85 8.68 8.84
C LEU A 161 24.34 8.84 9.04
N GLY A 162 23.52 8.17 8.21
CA GLY A 162 22.05 8.19 8.30
C GLY A 162 21.38 9.27 7.45
N TYR A 163 22.09 9.85 6.48
CA TYR A 163 21.48 10.75 5.49
C TYR A 163 20.74 9.98 4.41
N LYS A 164 19.78 10.67 3.78
CA LYS A 164 19.11 10.20 2.57
C LYS A 164 19.71 10.92 1.37
N VAL A 165 20.02 10.17 0.32
CA VAL A 165 20.63 10.69 -0.91
C VAL A 165 19.66 10.53 -2.07
N TRP A 166 19.33 11.64 -2.70
CA TRP A 166 18.37 11.76 -3.78
C TRP A 166 19.12 12.02 -5.08
N MET A 167 18.73 11.33 -6.15
CA MET A 167 19.21 11.65 -7.49
C MET A 167 18.32 12.73 -8.10
N ASP A 168 18.92 13.88 -8.41
CA ASP A 168 18.26 14.97 -9.11
C ASP A 168 18.41 14.85 -10.63
N ASP A 169 17.48 15.45 -11.38
CA ASP A 169 17.47 15.48 -12.85
C ASP A 169 17.58 14.07 -13.51
N PHE A 170 16.95 13.05 -12.91
CA PHE A 170 17.05 11.67 -13.41
C PHE A 170 16.55 11.55 -14.86
N GLY A 171 17.42 11.05 -15.74
CA GLY A 171 17.13 10.83 -17.16
C GLY A 171 17.54 11.96 -18.10
N SER A 172 18.09 13.06 -17.56
CA SER A 172 18.65 14.15 -18.37
C SER A 172 20.02 13.80 -18.99
N GLY A 173 20.73 12.79 -18.44
CA GLY A 173 22.06 12.36 -18.88
C GLY A 173 22.09 11.06 -19.70
N TYR A 174 23.29 10.68 -20.14
CA TYR A 174 23.52 9.56 -21.07
C TYR A 174 23.71 8.19 -20.39
N SER A 175 23.60 8.04 -19.06
CA SER A 175 23.99 6.78 -18.37
C SER A 175 23.21 6.45 -17.09
N SER A 176 21.99 6.97 -16.93
CA SER A 176 21.19 6.85 -15.71
C SER A 176 20.95 5.40 -15.26
N LEU A 177 20.78 4.42 -16.17
CA LEU A 177 20.50 3.04 -15.79
C LEU A 177 21.68 2.28 -15.19
N ASN A 178 22.91 2.55 -15.63
CA ASN A 178 24.09 1.92 -15.03
C ASN A 178 24.35 2.47 -13.62
N LEU A 179 24.08 3.76 -13.40
CA LEU A 179 24.14 4.36 -12.07
C LEU A 179 23.21 3.68 -11.08
N LEU A 180 22.00 3.31 -11.52
CA LEU A 180 21.04 2.63 -10.64
C LEU A 180 21.54 1.30 -10.10
N LYS A 181 22.44 0.64 -10.84
CA LYS A 181 23.04 -0.61 -10.42
C LYS A 181 24.18 -0.39 -9.42
N GLU A 182 24.93 0.69 -9.59
CA GLU A 182 26.19 0.90 -8.87
C GLU A 182 26.04 1.77 -7.61
N PHE A 183 24.94 2.53 -7.49
CA PHE A 183 24.67 3.47 -6.41
C PHE A 183 23.36 3.16 -5.68
N GLU A 184 23.35 3.41 -4.37
CA GLU A 184 22.21 3.16 -3.50
C GLU A 184 21.37 4.43 -3.28
N PHE A 185 20.74 4.99 -4.31
CA PHE A 185 19.90 6.18 -4.12
C PHE A 185 18.60 5.86 -3.36
N ASP A 186 18.17 6.77 -2.47
CA ASP A 186 16.92 6.62 -1.74
C ASP A 186 15.71 7.13 -2.53
N THR A 187 15.91 8.10 -3.43
CA THR A 187 14.83 8.75 -4.17
C THR A 187 15.29 9.27 -5.52
N PHE A 188 14.42 9.18 -6.52
CA PHE A 188 14.59 9.83 -7.82
C PHE A 188 13.69 11.05 -7.95
N LYS A 189 14.25 12.15 -8.44
CA LYS A 189 13.50 13.31 -8.91
C LYS A 189 13.35 13.21 -10.43
N ILE A 190 12.10 13.19 -10.89
CA ILE A 190 11.71 12.97 -12.27
C ILE A 190 11.24 14.30 -12.85
N ASP A 191 12.02 14.88 -13.77
CA ASP A 191 11.68 16.14 -14.44
C ASP A 191 10.44 15.97 -15.36
N MET A 192 9.37 16.70 -15.09
CA MET A 192 8.15 16.68 -15.89
C MET A 192 8.32 17.24 -17.31
N ARG A 193 9.50 17.73 -17.70
CA ARG A 193 9.84 17.94 -19.12
C ARG A 193 9.68 16.66 -19.96
N PHE A 194 9.81 15.46 -19.36
CA PHE A 194 9.43 14.20 -20.03
C PHE A 194 7.92 14.13 -20.40
N LEU A 195 7.08 14.97 -19.77
CA LEU A 195 5.62 15.09 -19.96
C LEU A 195 5.19 16.46 -20.53
N SER A 196 6.07 17.19 -21.21
CA SER A 196 5.66 18.45 -21.84
C SER A 196 4.47 18.27 -22.80
N ASP A 197 4.31 17.05 -23.35
CA ASP A 197 3.02 16.56 -23.84
C ASP A 197 2.50 15.41 -22.95
N MET A 198 1.23 15.46 -22.52
CA MET A 198 0.55 14.32 -21.88
C MET A 198 0.23 13.23 -22.93
N GLY A 199 1.13 13.03 -23.89
CA GLY A 199 0.99 12.08 -24.99
C GLY A 199 1.19 10.64 -24.53
N LYS A 200 0.60 9.70 -25.27
CA LYS A 200 0.66 8.26 -24.94
C LYS A 200 2.08 7.74 -24.68
N LYS A 201 3.07 8.22 -25.44
CA LYS A 201 4.48 7.81 -25.30
C LYS A 201 5.06 8.29 -23.96
N SER A 202 4.81 9.53 -23.60
CA SER A 202 5.28 10.19 -22.38
C SER A 202 4.68 9.51 -21.14
N LEU A 203 3.40 9.16 -21.18
CA LEU A 203 2.73 8.38 -20.12
C LEU A 203 3.34 6.97 -19.95
N ILE A 204 3.68 6.30 -21.05
CA ILE A 204 4.34 4.98 -21.03
C ILE A 204 5.73 5.08 -20.40
N ILE A 205 6.52 6.09 -20.79
CA ILE A 205 7.88 6.29 -20.27
C ILE A 205 7.86 6.50 -18.76
N ILE A 206 7.04 7.43 -18.26
CA ILE A 206 6.99 7.70 -16.83
C ILE A 206 6.44 6.53 -16.04
N SER A 207 5.40 5.86 -16.54
CA SER A 207 4.91 4.65 -15.87
C SER A 207 6.00 3.57 -15.80
N SER A 208 6.87 3.47 -16.82
CA SER A 208 8.01 2.54 -16.82
C SER A 208 9.05 2.93 -15.78
N ILE A 209 9.36 4.23 -15.64
CA ILE A 209 10.31 4.75 -14.65
C ILE A 209 9.78 4.52 -13.23
N LEU A 210 8.52 4.86 -12.97
CA LEU A 210 7.87 4.66 -11.67
C LEU A 210 7.80 3.17 -11.30
N TYR A 211 7.46 2.33 -12.27
CA TYR A 211 7.47 0.87 -12.10
C TYR A 211 8.87 0.39 -11.72
N MET A 212 9.89 0.75 -12.49
CA MET A 212 11.27 0.34 -12.27
C MET A 212 11.78 0.81 -10.91
N ALA A 213 11.57 2.07 -10.54
CA ALA A 213 12.00 2.64 -9.26
C ALA A 213 11.47 1.83 -8.08
N LYS A 214 10.17 1.49 -8.10
CA LYS A 214 9.56 0.61 -7.09
C LYS A 214 10.20 -0.78 -7.07
N GLU A 215 10.44 -1.40 -8.23
CA GLU A 215 11.02 -2.74 -8.31
C GLU A 215 12.44 -2.84 -7.71
N ILE A 216 13.22 -1.76 -7.81
CA ILE A 216 14.58 -1.67 -7.25
C ILE A 216 14.61 -1.03 -5.86
N GLY A 217 13.45 -0.72 -5.26
CA GLY A 217 13.35 -0.22 -3.90
C GLY A 217 13.73 1.25 -3.74
N ILE A 218 13.44 2.09 -4.74
CA ILE A 218 13.77 3.52 -4.74
C ILE A 218 12.50 4.35 -4.80
N HIS A 219 12.43 5.39 -3.95
CA HIS A 219 11.29 6.29 -3.92
C HIS A 219 11.25 7.27 -5.10
N THR A 220 10.11 7.92 -5.34
CA THR A 220 9.94 8.84 -6.47
C THR A 220 9.36 10.20 -6.10
N VAL A 221 9.91 11.26 -6.70
CA VAL A 221 9.41 12.63 -6.68
C VAL A 221 9.22 13.07 -8.14
N ALA A 222 8.05 13.57 -8.52
CA ALA A 222 7.85 14.19 -9.84
C ALA A 222 7.91 15.72 -9.72
N GLU A 223 8.72 16.37 -10.54
CA GLU A 223 9.02 17.81 -10.46
C GLU A 223 8.47 18.60 -11.64
N GLY A 224 7.84 19.74 -11.37
CA GLY A 224 7.22 20.56 -12.41
C GLY A 224 5.80 20.11 -12.75
N VAL A 225 5.06 19.62 -11.75
CA VAL A 225 3.61 19.38 -11.90
C VAL A 225 2.87 20.71 -11.95
N GLU A 226 2.25 21.00 -13.09
CA GLU A 226 1.57 22.28 -13.36
C GLU A 226 0.04 22.15 -13.47
N THR A 227 -0.47 20.95 -13.75
CA THR A 227 -1.91 20.72 -13.95
C THR A 227 -2.47 19.61 -13.06
N GLU A 228 -3.78 19.72 -12.75
CA GLU A 228 -4.53 18.66 -12.06
C GLU A 228 -4.54 17.34 -12.86
N GLU A 229 -4.48 17.40 -14.19
CA GLU A 229 -4.41 16.21 -15.04
C GLU A 229 -3.10 15.44 -14.83
N GLN A 230 -1.97 16.16 -14.80
CA GLN A 230 -0.65 15.58 -14.48
C GLN A 230 -0.65 14.95 -13.09
N TYR A 231 -1.16 15.67 -12.07
CA TYR A 231 -1.28 15.14 -10.71
C TYR A 231 -2.11 13.84 -10.66
N ARG A 232 -3.30 13.82 -11.27
CA ARG A 232 -4.17 12.63 -11.26
C ARG A 232 -3.48 11.44 -11.92
N PHE A 233 -2.82 11.66 -13.05
CA PHE A 233 -2.07 10.61 -13.73
C PHE A 233 -0.96 10.06 -12.83
N LEU A 234 -0.10 10.93 -12.30
CA LEU A 234 1.03 10.53 -11.45
C LEU A 234 0.57 9.80 -10.17
N LYS A 235 -0.53 10.26 -9.56
CA LYS A 235 -1.14 9.60 -8.40
C LYS A 235 -1.58 8.20 -8.75
N VAL A 236 -2.31 8.03 -9.86
CA VAL A 236 -2.75 6.71 -10.32
C VAL A 236 -1.55 5.83 -10.68
N ALA A 237 -0.53 6.40 -11.33
CA ALA A 237 0.72 5.74 -11.71
C ALA A 237 1.59 5.33 -10.49
N GLY A 238 1.21 5.77 -9.29
CA GLY A 238 1.88 5.41 -8.04
C GLY A 238 3.13 6.23 -7.74
N CYS A 239 3.29 7.41 -8.35
CA CYS A 239 4.31 8.37 -7.97
C CYS A 239 4.04 8.88 -6.54
N GLU A 240 5.08 8.87 -5.71
CA GLU A 240 4.91 9.02 -4.27
C GLU A 240 4.84 10.47 -3.84
N ARG A 241 5.77 11.28 -4.31
CA ARG A 241 5.90 12.70 -3.98
C ARG A 241 5.84 13.54 -5.25
N MET A 242 5.33 14.75 -5.14
CA MET A 242 5.17 15.64 -6.27
C MET A 242 5.45 17.09 -5.87
N GLN A 243 6.10 17.81 -6.79
CA GLN A 243 6.49 19.19 -6.63
C GLN A 243 6.10 19.96 -7.89
N GLY A 244 5.56 21.17 -7.73
CA GLY A 244 5.27 22.04 -8.87
C GLY A 244 4.22 23.10 -8.59
N TYR A 245 4.05 24.00 -9.56
CA TYR A 245 3.18 25.17 -9.44
C TYR A 245 1.70 24.84 -9.33
N TYR A 246 1.30 23.61 -9.67
CA TYR A 246 -0.06 23.14 -9.39
C TYR A 246 -0.38 23.18 -7.88
N PHE A 247 0.62 22.91 -7.04
CA PHE A 247 0.46 22.87 -5.58
C PHE A 247 0.87 24.19 -4.93
N ALA A 248 2.12 24.60 -5.14
CA ALA A 248 2.71 25.79 -4.54
C ALA A 248 3.92 26.26 -5.35
N ARG A 249 4.15 27.58 -5.37
CA ARG A 249 5.39 28.16 -5.86
C ARG A 249 6.44 28.16 -4.74
N PRO A 250 7.74 28.25 -5.06
CA PRO A 250 8.74 28.54 -4.06
C PRO A 250 8.43 29.84 -3.32
N GLU A 251 8.49 29.81 -1.99
CA GLU A 251 8.23 30.96 -1.11
C GLU A 251 9.41 31.15 -0.14
N PRO A 252 9.70 32.38 0.34
CA PRO A 252 10.72 32.59 1.36
C PRO A 252 10.48 31.68 2.57
N MET A 253 11.54 31.06 3.13
CA MET A 253 11.42 30.05 4.19
C MET A 253 10.56 30.51 5.38
N LYS A 254 10.69 31.77 5.81
CA LYS A 254 9.87 32.35 6.90
C LYS A 254 8.39 32.39 6.54
N GLU A 255 8.06 32.76 5.31
CA GLU A 255 6.69 32.83 4.81
C GLU A 255 6.11 31.44 4.60
N TRP A 256 6.87 30.50 4.03
CA TRP A 256 6.47 29.11 3.81
C TRP A 256 6.02 28.43 5.12
N PHE A 257 6.79 28.60 6.19
CA PHE A 257 6.42 28.04 7.49
C PHE A 257 5.21 28.74 8.14
N ALA A 258 4.92 29.98 7.77
CA ALA A 258 3.74 30.70 8.24
C ALA A 258 2.48 30.27 7.46
N SER A 259 2.56 30.23 6.12
CA SER A 259 1.45 29.89 5.22
C SER A 259 0.98 28.45 5.40
N THR A 260 1.91 27.53 5.57
CA THR A 260 1.59 26.11 5.75
C THR A 260 0.91 25.78 7.07
N LYS A 261 1.09 26.60 8.11
CA LYS A 261 0.36 26.46 9.39
C LYS A 261 -1.14 26.74 9.22
N GLU A 262 -1.51 27.58 8.25
CA GLU A 262 -2.88 28.09 8.09
C GLU A 262 -3.66 27.36 6.99
N ASN A 263 -2.99 26.88 5.94
CA ASN A 263 -3.67 26.49 4.70
C ASN A 263 -3.39 25.06 4.20
N CYS A 264 -2.50 24.31 4.83
CA CYS A 264 -2.10 22.98 4.36
C CYS A 264 -1.99 21.97 5.50
N GLU A 265 -2.51 20.76 5.27
CA GLU A 265 -2.26 19.64 6.18
C GLU A 265 -0.86 19.09 5.93
N MET A 266 -0.02 19.07 6.97
CA MET A 266 1.32 18.47 6.95
C MET A 266 1.29 17.03 7.39
N GLU A 267 2.11 16.17 6.80
CA GLU A 267 2.34 14.81 7.28
C GLU A 267 3.03 14.81 8.65
N THR A 268 2.53 13.99 9.56
CA THR A 268 3.26 13.66 10.79
C THR A 268 4.39 12.68 10.48
N GLU A 269 5.34 12.50 11.40
CA GLU A 269 6.40 11.50 11.26
C GLU A 269 5.86 10.08 11.02
N GLU A 270 4.73 9.74 11.65
CA GLU A 270 4.02 8.49 11.42
C GLU A 270 3.43 8.39 10.01
N ASP A 271 2.85 9.49 9.51
CA ASP A 271 2.27 9.54 8.17
C ASP A 271 3.38 9.36 7.12
N CYS A 272 4.52 10.05 7.28
CA CYS A 272 5.68 9.90 6.41
C CYS A 272 6.13 8.44 6.33
N TYR A 273 6.30 7.77 7.47
CA TYR A 273 6.67 6.35 7.51
C TYR A 273 5.67 5.48 6.74
N LEU A 274 4.37 5.63 7.03
CA LEU A 274 3.34 4.83 6.37
C LEU A 274 3.29 5.04 4.86
N TYR A 275 3.39 6.30 4.43
CA TYR A 275 3.32 6.65 3.02
C TYR A 275 4.59 6.30 2.24
N ASP A 276 5.74 6.23 2.91
CA ASP A 276 6.99 5.73 2.32
C ASP A 276 6.89 4.20 2.13
N GLU A 277 6.39 3.44 3.11
CA GLU A 277 6.23 1.99 3.00
C GLU A 277 5.26 1.57 1.87
N ILE A 278 4.10 2.22 1.77
CA ILE A 278 3.18 1.98 0.63
C ILE A 278 3.75 2.48 -0.70
N GLY A 279 4.72 3.40 -0.66
CA GLY A 279 5.42 3.91 -1.82
C GLY A 279 6.12 2.81 -2.63
N PHE A 280 6.63 1.77 -1.95
CA PHE A 280 7.23 0.60 -2.60
C PHE A 280 6.21 -0.37 -3.20
N VAL A 281 4.94 -0.29 -2.82
CA VAL A 281 3.92 -1.18 -3.36
C VAL A 281 3.52 -0.72 -4.76
N ASN A 282 3.65 -1.64 -5.71
CA ASN A 282 3.25 -1.44 -7.09
C ASN A 282 1.84 -1.98 -7.33
N ILE A 283 0.83 -1.14 -7.10
CA ILE A 283 -0.58 -1.50 -7.32
C ILE A 283 -0.94 -1.67 -8.82
N ILE A 284 -0.02 -1.31 -9.71
CA ILE A 284 -0.11 -1.42 -11.17
C ILE A 284 0.83 -2.54 -11.67
N SER A 285 1.37 -3.37 -10.78
CA SER A 285 2.04 -4.62 -11.15
C SER A 285 1.02 -5.74 -11.38
N PRO A 286 1.23 -6.65 -12.36
CA PRO A 286 0.38 -7.82 -12.55
C PRO A 286 0.31 -8.77 -11.34
N ILE A 287 1.19 -8.62 -10.34
CA ILE A 287 1.21 -9.44 -9.11
C ILE A 287 1.45 -8.56 -7.86
N PRO A 288 0.44 -7.79 -7.41
CA PRO A 288 0.61 -6.83 -6.31
C PRO A 288 0.68 -7.48 -4.92
N PHE A 289 0.55 -8.81 -4.82
CA PHE A 289 0.47 -9.57 -3.56
C PHE A 289 1.64 -10.53 -3.31
N ASP A 290 2.58 -10.72 -4.22
CA ASP A 290 3.65 -11.73 -4.03
C ASP A 290 4.88 -11.14 -3.33
N LEU A 291 5.35 -11.82 -2.27
CA LEU A 291 6.51 -11.44 -1.46
C LEU A 291 7.74 -12.31 -1.77
N GLU A 292 7.60 -13.40 -2.53
CA GLU A 292 8.70 -14.31 -2.90
C GLU A 292 8.90 -14.32 -4.42
N ARG A 293 9.77 -13.44 -4.90
CA ARG A 293 10.16 -13.33 -6.31
C ARG A 293 10.80 -14.64 -6.80
N SER A 294 10.09 -15.41 -7.62
CA SER A 294 10.72 -16.32 -8.60
C SER A 294 10.53 -15.77 -10.00
N ASP A 295 11.64 -15.57 -10.69
CA ASP A 295 11.74 -15.19 -12.09
C ASP A 295 10.65 -15.82 -12.97
N SER A 296 9.92 -14.96 -13.70
CA SER A 296 9.30 -15.18 -15.02
C SER A 296 7.84 -14.71 -15.12
N SER A 297 7.64 -13.46 -15.54
CA SER A 297 6.62 -13.17 -16.55
C SER A 297 6.89 -11.85 -17.27
N PRO A 298 7.22 -11.86 -18.56
CA PRO A 298 7.22 -10.69 -19.40
C PRO A 298 5.79 -10.46 -19.93
N SER A 299 5.12 -9.42 -19.42
CA SER A 299 4.00 -8.83 -20.15
C SER A 299 4.09 -7.31 -20.08
N ILE A 300 5.02 -6.78 -20.86
CA ILE A 300 5.03 -5.39 -21.31
C ILE A 300 3.96 -5.26 -22.38
N HIS A 301 2.74 -4.88 -21.99
CA HIS A 301 1.77 -4.14 -22.82
C HIS A 301 0.67 -3.53 -21.94
N GLY A 302 0.73 -2.22 -21.72
CA GLY A 302 -0.31 -1.42 -21.06
C GLY A 302 -0.17 -1.39 -19.53
N PHE A 303 0.21 -0.23 -18.99
CA PHE A 303 0.31 0.07 -17.55
C PHE A 303 -1.06 0.12 -16.84
N GLU A 304 -2.01 -0.73 -17.22
CA GLU A 304 -3.21 -1.00 -16.46
C GLU A 304 -3.19 -2.48 -16.11
N THR A 305 -3.04 -2.80 -14.83
CA THR A 305 -3.27 -4.17 -14.38
C THR A 305 -4.71 -4.55 -14.67
N GLY A 306 -4.93 -5.81 -15.04
CA GLY A 306 -6.26 -6.40 -15.00
C GLY A 306 -6.75 -6.69 -13.57
N GLN A 307 -5.96 -6.37 -12.53
CA GLN A 307 -6.27 -6.74 -11.15
C GLN A 307 -7.10 -5.67 -10.41
N PRO A 308 -8.14 -6.09 -9.65
CA PRO A 308 -9.02 -5.18 -8.92
C PRO A 308 -8.48 -4.86 -7.51
N VAL A 309 -7.53 -3.93 -7.43
CA VAL A 309 -6.80 -3.59 -6.20
C VAL A 309 -7.07 -2.17 -5.72
N ALA A 310 -7.09 -1.98 -4.40
CA ALA A 310 -7.18 -0.70 -3.72
C ALA A 310 -6.17 -0.59 -2.58
N VAL A 311 -5.75 0.63 -2.30
CA VAL A 311 -4.98 1.01 -1.11
C VAL A 311 -5.93 1.70 -0.16
N MET A 312 -5.99 1.24 1.08
CA MET A 312 -6.85 1.82 2.11
C MET A 312 -6.03 2.19 3.34
N SER A 313 -6.23 3.39 3.87
CA SER A 313 -5.71 3.78 5.18
C SER A 313 -6.77 3.58 6.25
N GLU A 314 -6.38 3.07 7.40
CA GLU A 314 -7.16 3.13 8.62
C GLU A 314 -6.51 4.14 9.58
N MET A 315 -7.26 5.15 9.99
CA MET A 315 -6.84 6.14 10.98
C MET A 315 -7.96 6.26 12.01
N ASP A 316 -7.66 6.06 13.29
CA ASP A 316 -8.63 6.09 14.39
C ASP A 316 -9.85 5.17 14.14
N GLY A 317 -9.60 4.00 13.55
CA GLY A 317 -10.64 3.03 13.21
C GLY A 317 -11.48 3.35 11.96
N VAL A 318 -11.21 4.49 11.28
CA VAL A 318 -11.89 4.90 10.07
C VAL A 318 -11.06 4.55 8.83
N LEU A 319 -11.65 3.76 7.93
CA LEU A 319 -11.09 3.40 6.64
C LEU A 319 -11.34 4.46 5.58
N LYS A 320 -10.30 4.77 4.80
CA LYS A 320 -10.36 5.66 3.64
C LYS A 320 -9.61 5.06 2.45
N HIS A 321 -10.19 5.12 1.26
CA HIS A 321 -9.49 4.76 0.02
C HIS A 321 -8.46 5.84 -0.33
N LEU A 322 -7.20 5.44 -0.47
CA LEU A 322 -6.11 6.34 -0.87
C LEU A 322 -5.87 6.29 -2.39
N ASN A 323 -5.93 5.09 -2.96
CA ASN A 323 -5.76 4.84 -4.39
C ASN A 323 -6.46 3.53 -4.80
N PHE A 324 -6.75 3.35 -6.09
CA PHE A 324 -7.39 2.14 -6.59
C PHE A 324 -7.25 2.00 -8.11
N THR A 325 -7.24 0.76 -8.58
CA THR A 325 -7.15 0.45 -10.01
C THR A 325 -8.51 0.58 -10.70
N LYS A 326 -8.53 0.76 -12.03
CA LYS A 326 -9.78 0.78 -12.80
C LYS A 326 -10.60 -0.51 -12.65
N PRO A 327 -10.00 -1.73 -12.67
CA PRO A 327 -10.76 -2.96 -12.41
C PRO A 327 -11.40 -3.01 -11.03
N TYR A 328 -10.77 -2.44 -9.98
CA TYR A 328 -11.37 -2.40 -8.64
C TYR A 328 -12.68 -1.61 -8.65
N ARG A 329 -12.64 -0.40 -9.23
CA ARG A 329 -13.83 0.44 -9.38
C ARG A 329 -14.89 -0.24 -10.25
N LYS A 330 -14.48 -0.89 -11.34
CA LYS A 330 -15.39 -1.65 -12.20
C LYS A 330 -16.08 -2.79 -11.44
N ASN A 331 -15.35 -3.54 -10.62
CA ASN A 331 -15.91 -4.61 -9.81
C ASN A 331 -16.90 -4.05 -8.77
N LEU A 332 -16.59 -2.92 -8.12
CA LEU A 332 -17.54 -2.28 -7.23
C LEU A 332 -18.86 -1.90 -7.93
N LEU A 333 -18.76 -1.28 -9.12
CA LEU A 333 -19.94 -0.95 -9.94
C LEU A 333 -20.73 -2.20 -10.34
N GLU A 334 -20.04 -3.28 -10.72
CA GLU A 334 -20.68 -4.55 -11.06
C GLU A 334 -21.43 -5.13 -9.85
N LEU A 335 -20.88 -5.01 -8.64
CA LEU A 335 -21.50 -5.45 -7.39
C LEU A 335 -22.66 -4.56 -6.91
N GLY A 336 -22.97 -3.48 -7.64
CA GLY A 336 -24.09 -2.60 -7.35
C GLY A 336 -23.75 -1.41 -6.46
N TYR A 337 -22.46 -1.15 -6.20
CA TYR A 337 -22.04 0.06 -5.51
C TYR A 337 -21.93 1.22 -6.50
N GLU A 338 -22.37 2.42 -6.12
CA GLU A 338 -22.30 3.63 -6.97
C GLU A 338 -20.85 4.14 -7.14
N GLY A 339 -19.96 3.79 -6.20
CA GLY A 339 -18.56 4.15 -6.24
C GLY A 339 -17.78 3.73 -5.00
N THR A 340 -16.50 4.10 -4.96
CA THR A 340 -15.60 3.78 -3.85
C THR A 340 -16.00 4.44 -2.53
N HIS A 341 -16.60 5.63 -2.57
CA HIS A 341 -17.05 6.33 -1.37
C HIS A 341 -18.19 5.58 -0.66
N GLN A 342 -19.19 5.11 -1.41
CA GLN A 342 -20.29 4.34 -0.82
C GLN A 342 -19.78 3.04 -0.19
N PHE A 343 -18.89 2.32 -0.89
CA PHE A 343 -18.30 1.09 -0.34
C PHE A 343 -17.44 1.36 0.91
N GLN A 344 -16.73 2.49 0.94
CA GLN A 344 -15.98 2.94 2.11
C GLN A 344 -16.89 3.22 3.31
N ASP A 345 -17.99 3.95 3.10
CA ASP A 345 -18.92 4.28 4.18
C ASP A 345 -19.54 3.00 4.77
N LEU A 346 -19.85 2.02 3.92
CA LEU A 346 -20.32 0.71 4.35
C LEU A 346 -19.26 -0.07 5.13
N LEU A 347 -18.00 -0.05 4.70
CA LEU A 347 -16.90 -0.68 5.45
C LEU A 347 -16.69 -0.05 6.83
N ASN A 348 -16.98 1.24 6.97
CA ASN A 348 -16.92 1.95 8.25
C ASN A 348 -18.15 1.69 9.14
N ASP A 349 -19.27 1.24 8.56
CA ASP A 349 -20.46 0.85 9.30
C ASP A 349 -20.37 -0.61 9.79
N ARG A 350 -19.99 -0.76 11.06
CA ARG A 350 -19.89 -2.05 11.77
C ARG A 350 -21.26 -2.68 12.09
N SER A 351 -22.39 -2.02 11.83
CA SER A 351 -23.73 -2.59 12.09
C SER A 351 -24.16 -3.61 11.03
N ILE A 352 -23.54 -3.57 9.86
CA ILE A 352 -23.82 -4.47 8.75
C ILE A 352 -22.90 -5.69 8.88
N LEU A 353 -23.50 -6.84 9.19
CA LEU A 353 -22.79 -8.11 9.44
C LEU A 353 -21.78 -8.47 8.32
N PHE A 354 -22.10 -8.11 7.07
CA PHE A 354 -21.25 -8.40 5.93
C PHE A 354 -19.97 -7.55 5.89
N THR A 355 -20.05 -6.25 6.16
CA THR A 355 -18.88 -5.37 6.18
C THR A 355 -18.07 -5.51 7.46
N ASP A 356 -18.73 -5.88 8.57
CA ASP A 356 -18.05 -6.26 9.80
C ASP A 356 -17.12 -7.46 9.58
N LYS A 357 -17.56 -8.49 8.83
CA LYS A 357 -16.69 -9.61 8.41
C LYS A 357 -15.48 -9.17 7.59
N MET A 358 -15.64 -8.22 6.66
CA MET A 358 -14.50 -7.68 5.89
C MET A 358 -13.51 -6.98 6.80
N ARG A 359 -14.01 -6.23 7.80
CA ARG A 359 -13.18 -5.57 8.79
C ARG A 359 -12.45 -6.58 9.69
N ASP A 360 -13.13 -7.66 10.11
CA ASP A 360 -12.51 -8.73 10.90
C ASP A 360 -11.33 -9.38 10.14
N ILE A 361 -11.49 -9.63 8.84
CA ILE A 361 -10.40 -10.14 8.00
C ILE A 361 -9.23 -9.15 7.90
N MET A 362 -9.52 -7.85 7.86
CA MET A 362 -8.47 -6.82 7.94
C MET A 362 -7.79 -6.82 9.32
N ASP A 363 -8.54 -7.03 10.40
CA ASP A 363 -8.02 -7.12 11.76
C ASP A 363 -7.12 -8.36 11.93
N VAL A 364 -7.51 -9.51 11.37
CA VAL A 364 -6.65 -10.72 11.31
C VAL A 364 -5.38 -10.44 10.51
N ALA A 365 -5.47 -9.76 9.37
CA ALA A 365 -4.31 -9.41 8.56
C ALA A 365 -3.33 -8.46 9.30
N LYS A 366 -3.80 -7.65 10.24
CA LYS A 366 -2.94 -6.85 11.13
C LYS A 366 -2.10 -7.72 12.05
N GLU A 367 -2.68 -8.80 12.56
CA GLU A 367 -2.04 -9.70 13.53
C GLU A 367 -1.14 -10.73 12.84
N SER A 368 -1.60 -11.30 11.73
CA SER A 368 -0.89 -12.37 11.02
C SER A 368 0.26 -11.83 10.16
N GLY A 369 0.17 -10.59 9.68
CA GLY A 369 1.09 -10.00 8.70
C GLY A 369 1.07 -10.69 7.33
N ARG A 370 0.12 -11.62 7.10
CA ARG A 370 -0.03 -12.40 5.88
C ARG A 370 -1.18 -11.86 5.04
N ILE A 371 -1.35 -12.45 3.87
CA ILE A 371 -2.52 -12.21 3.03
C ILE A 371 -3.67 -13.03 3.61
N GLU A 372 -4.73 -12.35 3.99
CA GLU A 372 -5.97 -12.96 4.43
C GLU A 372 -7.03 -12.80 3.36
N ALA A 373 -7.93 -13.78 3.25
CA ALA A 373 -8.97 -13.79 2.24
C ALA A 373 -10.28 -14.33 2.78
N MET A 374 -11.39 -13.79 2.27
CA MET A 374 -12.73 -14.31 2.49
C MET A 374 -13.50 -14.37 1.18
N ASP A 375 -14.27 -15.44 1.03
CA ASP A 375 -15.21 -15.60 -0.07
C ASP A 375 -16.62 -15.19 0.39
N PHE A 376 -17.37 -14.53 -0.48
CA PHE A 376 -18.72 -14.11 -0.20
C PHE A 376 -19.59 -14.04 -1.45
N LEU A 377 -20.91 -13.95 -1.23
CA LEU A 377 -21.89 -13.78 -2.29
C LEU A 377 -22.45 -12.37 -2.24
N SER A 378 -22.42 -11.66 -3.36
CA SER A 378 -23.05 -10.34 -3.51
C SER A 378 -23.73 -10.23 -4.87
N GLY A 379 -25.01 -9.87 -4.89
CA GLY A 379 -25.81 -9.78 -6.12
C GLY A 379 -25.83 -11.07 -6.96
N GLY A 380 -25.79 -12.24 -6.31
CA GLY A 380 -25.72 -13.54 -6.99
C GLY A 380 -24.36 -13.88 -7.61
N ARG A 381 -23.32 -13.10 -7.33
CA ARG A 381 -21.95 -13.34 -7.81
C ARG A 381 -21.04 -13.77 -6.68
N HIS A 382 -20.23 -14.79 -6.94
CA HIS A 382 -19.15 -15.20 -6.04
C HIS A 382 -18.01 -14.19 -6.12
N CYS A 383 -17.65 -13.65 -4.96
CA CYS A 383 -16.63 -12.63 -4.82
C CYS A 383 -15.60 -13.09 -3.81
N GLN A 384 -14.36 -12.63 -3.97
CA GLN A 384 -13.30 -12.82 -3.00
C GLN A 384 -12.76 -11.46 -2.59
N PHE A 385 -12.71 -11.22 -1.29
CA PHE A 385 -12.03 -10.09 -0.69
C PHE A 385 -10.72 -10.59 -0.10
N GLN A 386 -9.60 -10.01 -0.54
CA GLN A 386 -8.28 -10.29 0.02
C GLN A 386 -7.70 -9.01 0.61
N THR A 387 -6.97 -9.13 1.70
CA THR A 387 -6.28 -8.00 2.29
C THR A 387 -4.96 -8.41 2.92
N ARG A 388 -4.02 -7.46 2.96
CA ARG A 388 -2.75 -7.58 3.66
C ARG A 388 -2.40 -6.25 4.28
N LEU A 389 -1.86 -6.29 5.50
CA LEU A 389 -1.24 -5.11 6.10
C LEU A 389 0.06 -4.78 5.36
N VAL A 390 0.17 -3.55 4.85
CA VAL A 390 1.39 -3.03 4.22
C VAL A 390 2.29 -2.39 5.25
N ALA A 391 1.72 -1.48 6.05
CA ALA A 391 2.48 -0.72 7.03
C ALA A 391 1.61 -0.40 8.25
N ARG A 392 2.25 -0.35 9.43
CA ARG A 392 1.61 0.04 10.69
C ARG A 392 2.55 0.94 11.50
N LYS A 393 2.00 2.00 12.05
CA LYS A 393 2.69 2.90 13.00
C LYS A 393 1.66 3.47 13.98
N GLY A 394 1.84 3.16 15.26
CA GLY A 394 0.82 3.48 16.28
C GLY A 394 -0.52 2.81 15.95
N GLU A 395 -1.59 3.60 15.94
CA GLU A 395 -2.96 3.19 15.61
C GLU A 395 -3.29 3.33 14.10
N LYS A 396 -2.35 3.81 13.30
CA LYS A 396 -2.54 4.02 11.86
C LYS A 396 -2.04 2.81 11.07
N ASN A 397 -2.85 2.36 10.12
CA ASN A 397 -2.56 1.19 9.30
C ASN A 397 -2.79 1.52 7.81
N ILE A 398 -1.98 0.92 6.94
CA ILE A 398 -2.23 0.90 5.50
C ILE A 398 -2.42 -0.53 5.03
N PHE A 399 -3.52 -0.76 4.31
CA PHE A 399 -3.90 -2.04 3.73
C PHE A 399 -3.80 -2.00 2.22
N LEU A 400 -3.37 -3.13 1.69
CA LEU A 400 -3.64 -3.50 0.31
C LEU A 400 -4.87 -4.37 0.29
N VAL A 401 -5.85 -4.03 -0.53
CA VAL A 401 -7.14 -4.72 -0.64
C VAL A 401 -7.34 -5.14 -2.08
N ARG A 402 -7.85 -6.36 -2.28
CA ARG A 402 -8.24 -6.88 -3.59
C ARG A 402 -9.66 -7.43 -3.53
N LEU A 403 -10.43 -7.14 -4.58
CA LEU A 403 -11.82 -7.53 -4.67
C LEU A 403 -12.11 -8.18 -6.02
N ASP A 404 -12.07 -9.50 -6.08
CA ASP A 404 -12.36 -10.27 -7.30
C ASP A 404 -13.82 -10.70 -7.38
N ILE A 405 -14.34 -10.74 -8.60
CA ILE A 405 -15.62 -11.39 -8.94
C ILE A 405 -15.28 -12.74 -9.60
N LEU A 406 -15.24 -13.80 -8.80
CA LEU A 406 -14.85 -15.15 -9.23
C LEU A 406 -15.80 -15.74 -10.27
N SER A 407 -17.08 -15.34 -10.28
CA SER A 407 -18.07 -15.79 -11.28
C SER A 407 -17.73 -15.38 -12.71
N ASN A 408 -16.83 -14.42 -12.91
CA ASN A 408 -16.35 -13.97 -14.23
C ASN A 408 -15.16 -14.80 -14.76
N ILE A 409 -14.57 -15.68 -13.94
CA ILE A 409 -13.44 -16.53 -14.33
C ILE A 409 -13.99 -17.74 -15.10
N ARG A 410 -13.54 -17.99 -16.34
CA ARG A 410 -14.01 -19.09 -17.23
C ARG A 410 -14.07 -20.49 -16.57
N ARG A 411 -13.29 -20.72 -15.51
CA ARG A 411 -13.28 -21.98 -14.73
C ARG A 411 -14.56 -22.16 -13.87
N PHE A 412 -15.21 -21.08 -13.45
CA PHE A 412 -16.44 -21.07 -12.64
C PHE A 412 -17.74 -21.09 -13.47
N GLN A 413 -17.72 -20.63 -14.73
CA GLN A 413 -18.91 -20.59 -15.58
C GLN A 413 -19.52 -21.98 -15.87
N LYS A 414 -18.75 -23.07 -15.76
CA LYS A 414 -19.24 -24.44 -15.99
C LYS A 414 -20.19 -24.97 -14.91
N ASN A 415 -20.31 -24.32 -13.74
CA ASN A 415 -21.07 -24.82 -12.58
C ASN A 415 -22.14 -23.83 -12.06
N LYS A 416 -22.56 -22.86 -12.88
CA LYS A 416 -23.41 -21.74 -12.43
C LYS A 416 -24.79 -22.18 -11.91
N GLU A 417 -25.48 -23.04 -12.66
CA GLU A 417 -26.79 -23.60 -12.24
C GLU A 417 -26.67 -24.48 -10.98
N PHE A 418 -25.56 -25.21 -10.84
CA PHE A 418 -25.30 -26.08 -9.69
C PHE A 418 -25.04 -25.27 -8.40
N GLN A 419 -24.32 -24.15 -8.49
CA GLN A 419 -24.02 -23.30 -7.33
C GLN A 419 -25.21 -22.39 -6.95
N GLU A 420 -25.99 -21.92 -7.93
CA GLU A 420 -27.24 -21.19 -7.66
C GLU A 420 -28.25 -22.05 -6.88
N ALA A 421 -28.30 -23.36 -7.15
CA ALA A 421 -29.12 -24.31 -6.39
C ALA A 421 -28.58 -24.61 -4.98
N LEU A 422 -27.26 -24.50 -4.74
CA LEU A 422 -26.63 -24.76 -3.44
C LEU A 422 -26.67 -23.54 -2.49
N SER A 423 -26.78 -22.32 -3.02
CA SER A 423 -26.78 -21.07 -2.24
C SER A 423 -27.83 -21.03 -1.11
N PRO A 424 -29.11 -21.43 -1.31
CA PRO A 424 -30.08 -21.51 -0.22
C PRO A 424 -29.75 -22.56 0.85
N LEU A 425 -28.98 -23.59 0.48
CA LEU A 425 -28.57 -24.64 1.42
C LEU A 425 -27.43 -24.14 2.34
N TYR A 426 -26.58 -23.21 1.89
CA TYR A 426 -25.54 -22.59 2.73
C TYR A 426 -26.14 -21.70 3.84
N THR A 427 -27.34 -21.16 3.64
CA THR A 427 -28.06 -20.39 4.65
C THR A 427 -28.75 -21.28 5.69
N VAL A 428 -29.05 -22.53 5.31
CA VAL A 428 -29.76 -23.49 6.17
C VAL A 428 -28.79 -24.37 6.93
N TYR A 429 -27.74 -24.92 6.31
CA TYR A 429 -26.87 -25.88 6.97
C TYR A 429 -25.64 -25.20 7.60
N ASP A 430 -25.25 -25.68 8.78
CA ASP A 430 -24.00 -25.28 9.44
C ASP A 430 -22.79 -25.98 8.79
N MET A 431 -23.00 -27.19 8.27
CA MET A 431 -21.99 -27.99 7.56
C MET A 431 -22.67 -29.06 6.71
N VAL A 432 -22.01 -29.43 5.61
CA VAL A 432 -22.37 -30.53 4.70
C VAL A 432 -21.11 -31.31 4.34
N PHE A 433 -21.14 -32.61 4.60
CA PHE A 433 -20.08 -33.56 4.27
C PHE A 433 -20.58 -34.62 3.28
N VAL A 434 -19.67 -35.12 2.46
CA VAL A 434 -19.87 -36.35 1.69
C VAL A 434 -18.99 -37.42 2.32
N PHE A 435 -19.62 -38.49 2.76
CA PHE A 435 -18.95 -39.68 3.29
C PHE A 435 -18.86 -40.72 2.18
N ASP A 436 -17.64 -41.15 1.87
CA ASP A 436 -17.37 -42.32 1.02
C ASP A 436 -17.10 -43.52 1.92
N LEU A 437 -18.13 -44.35 2.13
CA LEU A 437 -18.10 -45.42 3.13
C LEU A 437 -17.15 -46.57 2.73
N LYS A 438 -16.93 -46.83 1.43
CA LYS A 438 -15.97 -47.84 0.96
C LYS A 438 -14.53 -47.42 1.22
N GLN A 439 -14.22 -46.15 0.95
CA GLN A 439 -12.86 -45.64 1.07
C GLN A 439 -12.56 -45.08 2.47
N ASN A 440 -13.57 -45.04 3.35
CA ASN A 440 -13.50 -44.43 4.68
C ASN A 440 -13.06 -42.95 4.61
N ILE A 441 -13.50 -42.24 3.55
CA ILE A 441 -13.12 -40.85 3.29
C ILE A 441 -14.25 -39.91 3.72
N LEU A 442 -13.87 -38.81 4.37
CA LEU A 442 -14.73 -37.66 4.67
C LEU A 442 -14.31 -36.49 3.78
N ASN A 443 -15.24 -36.01 2.94
CA ASN A 443 -15.02 -34.85 2.09
C ASN A 443 -15.92 -33.68 2.52
N PRO A 444 -15.35 -32.56 3.01
CA PRO A 444 -16.12 -31.35 3.27
C PRO A 444 -16.64 -30.78 1.95
N VAL A 445 -17.96 -30.62 1.84
CA VAL A 445 -18.59 -29.89 0.72
C VAL A 445 -18.84 -28.44 1.11
N TYR A 446 -19.30 -28.24 2.33
CA TYR A 446 -19.50 -26.92 2.92
C TYR A 446 -19.28 -27.00 4.41
N VAL A 447 -18.50 -26.07 4.95
CA VAL A 447 -18.24 -26.00 6.39
C VAL A 447 -18.25 -24.52 6.76
N ASN A 448 -19.20 -24.12 7.61
CA ASN A 448 -19.22 -22.77 8.17
C ASN A 448 -18.06 -22.63 9.19
N GLU A 449 -17.58 -21.40 9.43
CA GLU A 449 -16.40 -21.00 10.25
C GLU A 449 -16.29 -21.72 11.64
N ILE A 450 -17.38 -22.33 12.14
CA ILE A 450 -17.47 -23.07 13.43
C ILE A 450 -16.61 -24.36 13.44
N TYR A 451 -16.28 -24.90 12.27
CA TYR A 451 -15.52 -26.15 12.13
C TYR A 451 -14.28 -25.99 11.23
N GLU A 452 -13.67 -24.80 11.19
CA GLU A 452 -12.33 -24.62 10.61
C GLU A 452 -11.35 -25.63 11.21
N GLY A 453 -10.62 -26.33 10.34
CA GLY A 453 -9.72 -27.44 10.67
C GLY A 453 -10.23 -28.83 10.30
N VAL A 454 -11.48 -28.98 9.86
CA VAL A 454 -11.96 -30.25 9.26
C VAL A 454 -11.57 -30.30 7.79
N HIS A 455 -10.49 -31.03 7.50
CA HIS A 455 -10.01 -31.26 6.15
C HIS A 455 -10.52 -32.58 5.57
N GLU A 456 -10.32 -32.77 4.26
CA GLU A 456 -10.44 -34.09 3.66
C GLU A 456 -9.59 -35.10 4.45
N SER A 457 -10.25 -36.15 4.93
CA SER A 457 -9.63 -37.15 5.80
C SER A 457 -9.91 -38.54 5.26
N SER A 458 -8.87 -39.36 5.19
CA SER A 458 -8.96 -40.80 4.87
C SER A 458 -9.37 -41.66 6.07
N ASN A 459 -9.71 -41.04 7.20
CA ASN A 459 -10.19 -41.71 8.41
C ASN A 459 -11.54 -41.17 8.89
N LEU A 460 -12.59 -41.42 8.10
CA LEU A 460 -13.97 -41.02 8.40
C LEU A 460 -14.41 -41.49 9.81
N ARG A 461 -14.19 -42.75 10.16
CA ARG A 461 -14.54 -43.29 11.50
C ARG A 461 -13.92 -42.45 12.62
N GLY A 462 -12.61 -42.21 12.56
CA GLY A 462 -11.90 -41.47 13.60
C GLY A 462 -12.39 -40.02 13.74
N GLU A 463 -12.76 -39.38 12.63
CA GLU A 463 -13.31 -38.02 12.66
C GLU A 463 -14.73 -37.98 13.25
N ILE A 464 -15.57 -38.98 12.99
CA ILE A 464 -16.89 -39.09 13.63
C ILE A 464 -16.73 -39.32 15.15
N GLU A 465 -15.82 -40.18 15.58
CA GLU A 465 -15.57 -40.45 17.01
C GLU A 465 -15.14 -39.17 17.73
N LYS A 466 -14.17 -38.44 17.17
CA LYS A 466 -13.72 -37.13 17.70
C LYS A 466 -14.87 -36.12 17.75
N PHE A 467 -15.70 -36.07 16.71
CA PHE A 467 -16.83 -35.15 16.65
C PHE A 467 -17.85 -35.46 17.75
N VAL A 468 -18.27 -36.72 17.89
CA VAL A 468 -19.22 -37.15 18.93
C VAL A 468 -18.66 -36.90 20.32
N GLU A 469 -17.36 -37.15 20.53
CA GLU A 469 -16.76 -36.99 21.86
C GLU A 469 -16.62 -35.52 22.26
N ASN A 470 -16.19 -34.65 21.34
CA ASN A 470 -15.83 -33.27 21.65
C ASN A 470 -16.97 -32.27 21.47
N LYS A 471 -17.92 -32.54 20.57
CA LYS A 471 -18.93 -31.57 20.14
C LYS A 471 -20.36 -31.92 20.55
N VAL A 472 -20.68 -33.20 20.82
CA VAL A 472 -22.04 -33.64 21.17
C VAL A 472 -22.24 -33.65 22.69
N TYR A 473 -23.45 -33.30 23.14
CA TYR A 473 -23.82 -33.29 24.56
C TYR A 473 -23.71 -34.69 25.18
N PRO A 474 -23.20 -34.86 26.42
CA PRO A 474 -22.87 -36.18 26.98
C PRO A 474 -24.01 -37.22 26.94
N LYS A 475 -25.26 -36.81 27.16
CA LYS A 475 -26.44 -37.71 27.13
C LYS A 475 -26.82 -38.15 25.71
N ASP A 476 -26.43 -37.38 24.70
CA ASP A 476 -26.80 -37.60 23.30
C ASP A 476 -25.72 -38.40 22.55
N LYS A 477 -24.51 -38.55 23.12
CA LYS A 477 -23.35 -39.20 22.50
C LYS A 477 -23.62 -40.62 21.98
N LYS A 478 -24.23 -41.48 22.81
CA LYS A 478 -24.50 -42.88 22.44
C LYS A 478 -25.45 -42.98 21.24
N ALA A 479 -26.52 -42.18 21.25
CA ALA A 479 -27.50 -42.15 20.18
C ALA A 479 -26.93 -41.49 18.91
N CYS A 480 -26.12 -40.44 19.05
CA CYS A 480 -25.44 -39.78 17.94
C CYS A 480 -24.40 -40.68 17.27
N TRP A 481 -23.62 -41.43 18.04
CA TRP A 481 -22.70 -42.44 17.50
C TRP A 481 -23.46 -43.53 16.74
N GLN A 482 -24.53 -44.06 17.31
CA GLN A 482 -25.36 -45.04 16.61
C GLN A 482 -25.93 -44.45 15.33
N PHE A 483 -26.34 -43.17 15.31
CA PHE A 483 -26.81 -42.48 14.11
C PHE A 483 -25.71 -42.34 13.04
N LEU A 484 -24.49 -41.96 13.42
CA LEU A 484 -23.37 -41.73 12.51
C LEU A 484 -22.46 -42.94 12.27
N ASN A 485 -22.77 -44.12 12.83
CA ASN A 485 -21.91 -45.30 12.71
C ASN A 485 -21.73 -45.74 11.24
N PRO A 486 -20.52 -45.60 10.64
CA PRO A 486 -20.27 -45.88 9.23
C PRO A 486 -20.64 -47.30 8.81
N ASP A 487 -20.42 -48.30 9.67
CA ASP A 487 -20.64 -49.73 9.36
C ASP A 487 -22.10 -50.04 9.05
N THR A 488 -23.01 -49.35 9.73
CA THR A 488 -24.46 -49.57 9.64
C THR A 488 -25.17 -48.41 8.94
N MET A 489 -24.42 -47.39 8.50
CA MET A 489 -24.99 -46.15 7.96
C MET A 489 -25.68 -46.39 6.62
N ALA A 490 -25.00 -47.10 5.70
CA ALA A 490 -25.52 -47.37 4.36
C ALA A 490 -26.87 -48.10 4.42
N GLU A 491 -26.90 -49.26 5.10
CA GLU A 491 -28.11 -50.09 5.22
C GLU A 491 -29.29 -49.33 5.83
N ARG A 492 -29.04 -48.51 6.86
CA ARG A 492 -30.13 -47.75 7.51
C ARG A 492 -30.67 -46.62 6.62
N VAL A 493 -29.81 -45.96 5.85
CA VAL A 493 -30.26 -44.95 4.88
C VAL A 493 -31.02 -45.62 3.73
N GLU A 494 -30.62 -46.83 3.31
CA GLU A 494 -31.34 -47.61 2.29
C GLU A 494 -32.72 -48.10 2.74
N CYS A 495 -32.90 -48.41 4.02
CA CYS A 495 -34.19 -48.83 4.58
C CYS A 495 -35.11 -47.66 4.98
N ALA A 496 -34.70 -46.40 4.76
CA ALA A 496 -35.50 -45.23 5.12
C ALA A 496 -36.61 -44.97 4.08
N GLU A 497 -37.86 -44.79 4.54
CA GLU A 497 -39.03 -44.60 3.66
C GLU A 497 -38.96 -43.34 2.77
N ASN A 498 -38.14 -42.35 3.12
CA ASN A 498 -38.08 -41.04 2.44
C ASN A 498 -36.69 -40.68 1.89
N ASP A 499 -35.81 -41.66 1.62
CA ASP A 499 -34.44 -41.47 1.10
C ASP A 499 -33.48 -40.63 2.00
N PHE A 500 -33.89 -40.28 3.22
CA PHE A 500 -33.06 -39.66 4.24
C PHE A 500 -33.41 -40.12 5.66
N LEU A 501 -32.43 -40.08 6.55
CA LEU A 501 -32.60 -40.25 7.99
C LEU A 501 -32.42 -38.91 8.71
N LEU A 502 -33.18 -38.73 9.78
CA LEU A 502 -33.19 -37.50 10.54
C LEU A 502 -33.09 -37.80 12.03
N ALA A 503 -32.24 -37.05 12.72
CA ALA A 503 -32.13 -37.10 14.18
C ALA A 503 -31.88 -35.70 14.76
N TYR A 504 -32.17 -35.53 16.04
CA TYR A 504 -31.97 -34.28 16.76
C TYR A 504 -31.02 -34.50 17.93
N PHE A 505 -29.93 -33.74 17.96
CA PHE A 505 -28.93 -33.83 19.02
C PHE A 505 -28.51 -32.44 19.46
N ARG A 506 -28.14 -32.31 20.74
CA ARG A 506 -27.48 -31.10 21.21
C ARG A 506 -26.01 -31.17 20.88
N SER A 507 -25.50 -30.15 20.21
CA SER A 507 -24.07 -29.98 19.96
C SER A 507 -23.63 -28.54 20.16
N LYS A 508 -22.33 -28.35 20.38
CA LYS A 508 -21.76 -27.05 20.68
C LYS A 508 -21.96 -26.04 19.54
N ASN A 509 -22.30 -24.80 19.90
CA ASN A 509 -22.29 -23.62 19.03
C ASN A 509 -20.93 -22.88 19.12
N ARG A 510 -20.80 -21.71 18.46
CA ARG A 510 -19.58 -20.87 18.48
C ARG A 510 -19.14 -20.42 19.89
N LYS A 511 -20.10 -20.25 20.82
CA LYS A 511 -19.84 -19.85 22.21
C LYS A 511 -19.55 -21.04 23.13
N ASN A 512 -19.34 -22.23 22.57
CA ASN A 512 -19.14 -23.49 23.30
C ASN A 512 -20.37 -23.93 24.13
N GLU A 513 -21.54 -23.40 23.80
CA GLU A 513 -22.82 -23.72 24.45
C GLU A 513 -23.55 -24.82 23.67
N TYR A 514 -24.28 -25.69 24.37
CA TYR A 514 -25.04 -26.75 23.72
C TYR A 514 -26.38 -26.24 23.18
N VAL A 515 -26.56 -26.31 21.87
CA VAL A 515 -27.79 -25.95 21.18
C VAL A 515 -28.38 -27.14 20.44
N TRP A 516 -29.70 -27.14 20.25
CA TRP A 516 -30.37 -28.17 19.45
C TRP A 516 -30.03 -28.02 17.99
N LYS A 517 -29.57 -29.12 17.37
CA LYS A 517 -29.30 -29.19 15.94
C LYS A 517 -29.99 -30.40 15.33
N ARG A 518 -30.42 -30.24 14.09
CA ARG A 518 -30.96 -31.30 13.25
C ARG A 518 -29.82 -31.91 12.44
N PHE A 519 -29.68 -33.21 12.53
CA PHE A 519 -28.72 -34.04 11.80
C PHE A 519 -29.49 -34.77 10.70
N VAL A 520 -28.97 -34.74 9.48
CA VAL A 520 -29.61 -35.36 8.32
C VAL A 520 -28.59 -36.21 7.57
N LEU A 521 -28.95 -37.45 7.27
CA LEU A 521 -28.19 -38.33 6.37
C LEU A 521 -29.03 -38.57 5.12
N ILE A 522 -28.50 -38.24 3.94
CA ILE A 522 -29.21 -38.32 2.67
C ILE A 522 -28.46 -39.27 1.73
N ARG A 523 -29.21 -40.11 1.02
CA ARG A 523 -28.63 -41.00 0.01
C ARG A 523 -28.16 -40.23 -1.22
N SER A 524 -26.99 -40.57 -1.76
CA SER A 524 -26.55 -40.07 -3.07
C SER A 524 -27.02 -41.01 -4.20
N HIS A 525 -27.86 -40.54 -5.11
CA HIS A 525 -28.36 -41.32 -6.25
C HIS A 525 -27.44 -41.22 -7.48
N GLU A 526 -26.19 -41.63 -7.36
CA GLU A 526 -25.28 -41.79 -8.50
C GLU A 526 -25.25 -43.27 -8.91
N ARG A 527 -25.70 -43.62 -10.13
CA ARG A 527 -25.84 -45.02 -10.63
C ARG A 527 -24.55 -45.86 -10.60
N SER A 528 -23.38 -45.26 -10.30
CA SER A 528 -22.08 -45.94 -10.22
C SER A 528 -21.44 -45.97 -8.82
N LYS A 529 -22.04 -45.33 -7.80
CA LYS A 529 -21.45 -45.22 -6.45
C LYS A 529 -22.50 -45.44 -5.36
N GLN A 530 -22.80 -46.70 -5.05
CA GLN A 530 -23.81 -47.09 -4.06
C GLN A 530 -23.47 -46.75 -2.59
N ASP A 531 -22.29 -46.21 -2.29
CA ASP A 531 -21.77 -46.13 -0.91
C ASP A 531 -21.42 -44.70 -0.48
N ARG A 532 -22.05 -43.70 -1.10
CA ARG A 532 -21.90 -42.28 -0.72
C ARG A 532 -23.12 -41.78 0.03
N VAL A 533 -22.89 -41.21 1.21
CA VAL A 533 -23.92 -40.60 2.05
C VAL A 533 -23.58 -39.13 2.28
N ILE A 534 -24.57 -38.26 2.11
CA ILE A 534 -24.44 -36.84 2.41
C ILE A 534 -24.88 -36.62 3.87
N PHE A 535 -24.05 -35.97 4.65
CA PHE A 535 -24.35 -35.63 6.04
C PHE A 535 -24.44 -34.13 6.22
N GLY A 536 -25.55 -33.65 6.80
CA GLY A 536 -25.77 -32.23 7.07
C GLY A 536 -26.16 -31.97 8.53
N ILE A 537 -25.70 -30.84 9.07
CA ILE A 537 -26.16 -30.32 10.37
C ILE A 537 -26.80 -28.95 10.18
N HIS A 538 -27.92 -28.72 10.85
CA HIS A 538 -28.63 -27.44 10.88
C HIS A 538 -28.95 -27.05 12.33
N THR A 539 -28.52 -25.86 12.78
CA THR A 539 -28.88 -25.34 14.11
C THR A 539 -30.35 -24.90 14.15
N LEU A 540 -31.10 -25.37 15.14
CA LEU A 540 -32.51 -25.04 15.31
C LEU A 540 -32.67 -23.73 16.10
N ASN A 541 -33.55 -22.85 15.62
CA ASN A 541 -33.99 -21.69 16.37
C ASN A 541 -35.15 -22.08 17.30
N MET A 542 -34.84 -22.31 18.58
CA MET A 542 -35.81 -22.76 19.57
C MET A 542 -36.88 -21.71 19.94
N GLU A 543 -36.64 -20.42 19.71
CA GLU A 543 -37.64 -19.37 19.95
C GLU A 543 -38.82 -19.52 18.97
N LYS A 544 -38.54 -19.81 17.69
CA LYS A 544 -39.57 -20.09 16.68
C LYS A 544 -40.29 -21.43 16.91
N VAL A 545 -39.58 -22.45 17.39
CA VAL A 545 -40.19 -23.76 17.71
C VAL A 545 -41.14 -23.66 18.90
N SER A 546 -40.82 -22.81 19.90
CA SER A 546 -41.71 -22.55 21.04
C SER A 546 -42.99 -21.79 20.67
N MET A 547 -42.98 -21.00 19.58
CA MET A 547 -44.16 -20.31 19.07
C MET A 547 -45.16 -21.27 18.39
N MET A 548 -44.68 -22.33 17.73
CA MET A 548 -45.55 -23.33 17.10
C MET A 548 -46.30 -24.19 18.13
N HIS A 549 -45.78 -24.36 19.35
CA HIS A 549 -46.47 -25.08 20.44
C HIS A 549 -47.47 -24.22 21.23
N LYS A 550 -47.68 -22.95 20.84
CA LYS A 550 -48.71 -22.09 21.44
C LYS A 550 -49.99 -21.97 20.60
N GLU A 551 -50.04 -22.61 19.43
CA GLU A 551 -51.21 -22.61 18.53
C GLU A 551 -51.82 -24.00 18.31
N ASP A 552 -51.52 -24.98 19.17
CA ASP A 552 -52.27 -26.25 19.26
C ASP A 552 -53.10 -26.33 20.56
#